data_AF-D6U4P6-F1
#
_entry.id   AF-D6U4P6-F1
#
_cell.length_a   1.000
_cell.length_b   1.000
_cell.length_c   1.000
_cell.angle_alpha   90.00
_cell.angle_beta   90.00
_cell.angle_gamma   90.00
#
_symmetry.space_group_name_H-M   'P 1'
#
loop_
_entity.id
_entity.type
_entity.pdbx_description
1 polymer ?
#
loop_
_entity_poly.entity_id
_entity_poly.type
_entity_poly.pdbx_seq_one_letter_code
_entity_poly.pdbx_strand_id
1 'polypeptide(L)'
;MLFVLGLAMASISLATFVGTVGEAHIGGNTFATDWARSFGACGGGLFIFLSSLVKSHDQMQQLKRWQVVEMALFLIVILLTPFYPSVPGPQVSLALNACRMIIYTCAFVRYATLYVSKSTRFSLIMSLGFLVLVIGYAFNIPGVLQSKLGFMTIIAASVRIIAYVTLLVAYSIG
;
A
#
# COMPACT_ATOMS: atom_id res chain seq x y z
N MET A 1 -1.02 -0.91 18.86
CA MET A 1 -0.35 -1.23 17.59
C MET A 1 -1.24 -2.07 16.68
N LEU A 2 -1.81 -3.19 17.14
CA LEU A 2 -2.69 -4.06 16.34
C LEU A 2 -3.84 -3.33 15.63
N PHE A 3 -4.56 -2.43 16.30
CA PHE A 3 -5.60 -1.62 15.66
C PHE A 3 -5.08 -0.82 14.44
N VAL A 4 -3.92 -0.17 14.60
CA VAL A 4 -3.34 0.65 13.53
C VAL A 4 -2.91 -0.22 12.36
N LEU A 5 -2.30 -1.36 12.67
CA LEU A 5 -1.88 -2.33 11.67
C LEU A 5 -3.09 -2.91 10.91
N GLY A 6 -4.13 -3.34 11.61
CA GLY A 6 -5.35 -3.90 11.02
C GLY A 6 -6.10 -2.89 10.14
N LEU A 7 -6.28 -1.65 10.61
CA LEU A 7 -6.93 -0.62 9.83
C LEU A 7 -6.12 -0.21 8.59
N ALA A 8 -4.78 -0.22 8.69
CA ALA A 8 -3.91 0.06 7.55
C ALA A 8 -3.97 -1.06 6.51
N MET A 9 -3.99 -2.33 6.95
CA MET A 9 -4.18 -3.47 6.04
C MET A 9 -5.55 -3.41 5.37
N ALA A 10 -6.61 -3.07 6.11
CA ALA A 10 -7.93 -2.87 5.53
C ALA A 10 -7.94 -1.77 4.45
N SER A 11 -7.28 -0.63 4.71
CA SER A 11 -7.12 0.46 3.75
C SER A 11 -6.39 -0.02 2.49
N ILE A 12 -5.25 -0.71 2.64
CA ILE A 12 -4.49 -1.27 1.53
C ILE A 12 -5.32 -2.28 0.72
N SER A 13 -5.97 -3.24 1.39
CA SER A 13 -6.78 -4.27 0.74
C SER A 13 -7.96 -3.68 -0.04
N LEU A 14 -8.67 -2.72 0.56
CA LEU A 14 -9.78 -2.03 -0.10
C LEU A 14 -9.27 -1.21 -1.30
N ALA A 15 -8.14 -0.52 -1.17
CA ALA A 15 -7.51 0.25 -2.24
C ALA A 15 -7.08 -0.64 -3.42
N THR A 16 -6.48 -1.80 -3.12
CA THR A 16 -6.14 -2.80 -4.14
C THR A 16 -7.39 -3.29 -4.85
N PHE A 17 -8.42 -3.67 -4.09
CA PHE A 17 -9.69 -4.18 -4.63
C PHE A 17 -10.36 -3.17 -5.57
N VAL A 18 -10.57 -1.93 -5.11
CA VAL A 18 -11.18 -0.85 -5.91
C VAL A 18 -10.39 -0.63 -7.20
N GLY A 19 -9.06 -0.58 -7.09
CA GLY A 19 -8.19 -0.45 -8.25
C GLY A 19 -8.35 -1.60 -9.25
N THR A 20 -8.33 -2.86 -8.78
CA THR A 20 -8.45 -4.04 -9.66
C THR A 20 -9.82 -4.14 -10.32
N VAL A 21 -10.89 -3.77 -9.61
CA VAL A 21 -12.25 -3.76 -10.17
C VAL A 21 -12.36 -2.67 -11.25
N GLY A 22 -11.79 -1.49 -11.00
CA GLY A 22 -11.74 -0.41 -11.99
C GLY A 22 -11.08 -0.81 -13.30
N GLU A 23 -9.92 -1.47 -13.23
CA GLU A 23 -9.18 -1.96 -14.39
C GLU A 23 -9.94 -3.05 -15.16
N ALA A 24 -10.54 -4.01 -14.45
CA ALA A 24 -11.09 -5.21 -15.08
C ALA A 24 -12.55 -5.08 -15.55
N HIS A 25 -13.38 -4.28 -14.87
CA HIS A 25 -14.84 -4.30 -15.07
C HIS A 25 -15.44 -2.95 -15.46
N ILE A 26 -14.72 -1.84 -15.24
CA ILE A 26 -15.28 -0.49 -15.42
C ILE A 26 -14.57 0.34 -16.51
N GLY A 27 -13.98 -0.38 -17.48
CA GLY A 27 -13.41 0.21 -18.69
C GLY A 27 -12.02 0.83 -18.50
N GLY A 28 -11.33 0.57 -17.40
CA GLY A 28 -9.89 0.85 -17.17
C GLY A 28 -9.43 2.31 -17.25
N ASN A 29 -10.28 3.23 -17.72
CA ASN A 29 -9.90 4.60 -18.03
C ASN A 29 -11.03 5.63 -17.78
N THR A 30 -12.23 5.16 -17.44
CA THR A 30 -13.41 6.01 -17.22
C THR A 30 -13.48 6.56 -15.80
N PHE A 31 -12.92 5.85 -14.82
CA PHE A 31 -13.00 6.21 -13.40
C PHE A 31 -11.63 6.30 -12.74
N ALA A 32 -11.52 7.18 -11.74
CA ALA A 32 -10.31 7.51 -10.99
C ALA A 32 -9.80 6.40 -10.02
N THR A 33 -9.96 5.13 -10.35
CA THR A 33 -9.67 4.02 -9.43
C THR A 33 -8.18 3.94 -9.04
N ASP A 34 -7.28 4.47 -9.86
CA ASP A 34 -5.86 4.59 -9.54
C ASP A 34 -5.56 5.62 -8.45
N TRP A 35 -6.35 6.69 -8.33
CA TRP A 35 -6.22 7.65 -7.25
C TRP A 35 -6.60 7.00 -5.92
N ALA A 36 -7.75 6.31 -5.88
CA ALA A 36 -8.18 5.56 -4.70
C ALA A 36 -7.14 4.49 -4.32
N ARG A 37 -6.67 3.70 -5.30
CA ARG A 37 -5.61 2.70 -5.07
C ARG A 37 -4.36 3.32 -4.47
N SER A 38 -3.92 4.46 -5.01
CA SER A 38 -2.70 5.14 -4.55
C SER A 38 -2.85 5.70 -3.15
N PHE A 39 -3.99 6.34 -2.87
CA PHE A 39 -4.26 6.96 -1.58
C PHE A 39 -4.24 5.91 -0.47
N GLY A 40 -5.05 4.85 -0.57
CA GLY A 40 -5.11 3.84 0.49
C GLY A 40 -3.83 3.00 0.62
N ALA A 41 -3.13 2.73 -0.48
CA ALA A 41 -1.83 2.06 -0.44
C ALA A 41 -0.75 2.91 0.25
N CYS A 42 -0.64 4.19 -0.12
CA CYS A 42 0.31 5.11 0.51
C CYS A 42 -0.06 5.39 1.97
N GLY A 43 -1.33 5.69 2.25
CA GLY A 43 -1.84 5.96 3.59
C GLY A 43 -1.62 4.77 4.52
N GLY A 44 -2.12 3.59 4.14
CA GLY A 44 -1.93 2.36 4.92
C GLY A 44 -0.44 2.04 5.12
N GLY A 45 0.37 2.08 4.07
CA GLY A 45 1.82 1.85 4.16
C GLY A 45 2.51 2.83 5.12
N LEU A 46 2.15 4.11 5.06
CA LEU A 46 2.69 5.16 5.91
C LEU A 46 2.30 4.94 7.37
N PHE A 47 1.04 4.62 7.66
CA PHE A 47 0.59 4.36 9.03
C PHE A 47 1.25 3.13 9.64
N ILE A 48 1.51 2.08 8.85
CA ILE A 48 2.29 0.92 9.32
C ILE A 48 3.71 1.36 9.68
N PHE A 49 4.36 2.12 8.80
CA PHE A 49 5.69 2.65 9.06
C PHE A 49 5.72 3.54 10.32
N LEU A 50 4.83 4.53 10.43
CA LEU A 50 4.74 5.42 11.58
C LEU A 50 4.47 4.65 12.87
N SER A 51 3.63 3.61 12.83
CA SER A 51 3.34 2.78 14.01
C SER A 51 4.58 2.11 14.59
N SER A 52 5.58 1.83 13.76
CA SER A 52 6.86 1.24 14.17
C SER A 52 7.85 2.26 14.76
N LEU A 53 7.61 3.56 14.58
CA LEU A 53 8.44 4.64 15.11
C LEU A 53 7.94 5.17 16.46
N VAL A 54 6.65 5.03 16.73
CA VAL A 54 6.02 5.48 17.97
C VAL A 54 6.59 4.72 19.17
N LYS A 55 6.97 5.48 20.20
CA LYS A 55 7.51 4.93 21.47
C LYS A 55 6.62 5.20 22.67
N SER A 56 5.84 6.29 22.66
CA SER A 56 4.96 6.66 23.77
C SER A 56 3.49 6.29 23.52
N HIS A 57 2.75 6.13 24.62
CA HIS A 57 1.31 5.83 24.55
C HIS A 57 0.51 6.98 23.94
N ASP A 58 0.84 8.23 24.27
CA ASP A 58 0.13 9.41 23.75
C ASP A 58 0.33 9.59 22.24
N GLN A 59 1.56 9.37 21.75
CA GLN A 59 1.84 9.34 20.31
C GLN A 59 1.04 8.24 19.60
N MET A 60 0.88 7.06 20.23
CA MET A 60 0.08 5.97 19.68
C MET A 60 -1.40 6.33 19.63
N GLN A 61 -1.94 7.01 20.66
CA GLN A 61 -3.31 7.49 20.64
C GLN A 61 -3.54 8.54 19.56
N GLN A 62 -2.60 9.47 19.39
CA GLN A 62 -2.66 10.48 18.33
C GLN A 62 -2.61 9.84 16.95
N LEU A 63 -1.72 8.85 16.74
CA LEU A 63 -1.63 8.11 15.49
C LEU A 63 -2.92 7.37 15.16
N LYS A 64 -3.56 6.72 16.14
CA LYS A 64 -4.87 6.07 15.95
C LYS A 64 -5.93 7.07 15.48
N ARG A 65 -6.00 8.26 16.08
CA ARG A 65 -6.96 9.31 15.68
C ARG A 65 -6.71 9.76 14.24
N TRP A 66 -5.45 10.03 13.89
CA TRP A 66 -5.08 10.41 12.52
C TRP A 66 -5.41 9.34 11.50
N GLN A 67 -5.27 8.06 11.86
CA GLN A 67 -5.59 6.98 10.95
C GLN A 67 -7.10 6.83 10.74
N VAL A 68 -7.91 7.04 11.77
CA VAL A 68 -9.37 7.08 11.61
C VAL A 68 -9.77 8.21 10.66
N VAL A 69 -9.14 9.38 10.80
CA VAL A 69 -9.35 10.51 9.88
C VAL A 69 -8.90 10.16 8.46
N GLU A 70 -7.73 9.56 8.29
CA GLU A 70 -7.24 9.13 6.98
C GLU A 70 -8.15 8.08 6.33
N MET A 71 -8.64 7.10 7.09
CA MET A 71 -9.58 6.10 6.59
C MET A 71 -10.91 6.76 6.17
N ALA A 72 -11.42 7.73 6.94
CA ALA A 72 -12.62 8.47 6.56
C ALA A 72 -12.40 9.26 5.26
N LEU A 73 -11.26 9.93 5.12
CA LEU A 73 -10.87 10.61 3.87
C LEU A 73 -10.74 9.61 2.71
N PHE A 74 -10.16 8.45 2.94
CA PHE A 74 -10.01 7.41 1.93
C PHE A 74 -11.38 6.90 1.44
N LEU A 75 -12.34 6.69 2.35
CA LEU A 75 -13.71 6.32 1.98
C LEU A 75 -14.39 7.43 1.16
N ILE A 76 -14.18 8.70 1.51
CA ILE A 76 -14.67 9.83 0.71
C ILE A 76 -14.05 9.80 -0.70
N VAL A 77 -12.73 9.56 -0.81
CA VAL A 77 -12.06 9.42 -2.11
C VAL A 77 -12.66 8.28 -2.92
N ILE A 78 -12.94 7.11 -2.31
CA ILE A 78 -13.61 5.99 -2.98
C ILE A 78 -14.99 6.40 -3.49
N LEU A 79 -15.81 7.05 -2.66
CA LEU A 79 -17.15 7.49 -3.04
C LEU A 79 -17.13 8.53 -4.17
N LEU A 80 -16.10 9.39 -4.18
CA LEU A 80 -15.94 10.42 -5.21
C LEU A 80 -15.24 9.91 -6.48
N THR A 81 -14.71 8.69 -6.50
CA THR A 81 -14.04 8.08 -7.65
C THR A 81 -14.80 8.24 -8.99
N PRO A 82 -16.15 8.15 -9.05
CA PRO A 82 -16.88 8.35 -10.30
C PRO A 82 -16.79 9.78 -10.87
N PHE A 83 -16.46 10.77 -10.04
CA PHE A 83 -16.42 12.19 -10.40
C PHE A 83 -15.01 12.70 -10.70
N TYR A 84 -13.96 11.93 -10.36
CA TYR A 84 -12.58 12.31 -10.63
C TYR A 84 -12.12 11.81 -12.00
N PRO A 85 -11.33 12.62 -12.74
CA PRO A 85 -10.70 12.15 -13.96
C PRO A 85 -9.65 11.08 -13.65
N SER A 86 -9.42 10.20 -14.61
CA SER A 86 -8.32 9.24 -14.57
C SER A 86 -6.95 9.95 -14.44
N VAL A 87 -5.95 9.21 -13.97
CA VAL A 87 -4.60 9.75 -13.76
C VAL A 87 -4.03 10.27 -15.08
N PRO A 88 -3.64 11.56 -15.18
CA PRO A 88 -3.24 12.14 -16.45
C PRO A 88 -1.83 11.69 -16.83
N GLY A 89 -1.77 10.71 -17.74
CA GLY A 89 -0.54 10.27 -18.40
C GLY A 89 0.39 9.41 -17.55
N PRO A 90 1.42 8.81 -18.18
CA PRO A 90 2.31 7.84 -17.56
C PRO A 90 3.23 8.46 -16.49
N GLN A 91 3.52 9.75 -16.58
CA GLN A 91 4.41 10.46 -15.65
C GLN A 91 3.82 10.52 -14.23
N VAL A 92 2.53 10.83 -14.11
CA VAL A 92 1.85 10.89 -12.81
C VAL A 92 1.68 9.49 -12.21
N SER A 93 1.35 8.50 -13.05
CA SER A 93 1.29 7.10 -12.60
C SER A 93 2.64 6.60 -12.06
N LEU A 94 3.74 6.96 -12.74
CA LEU A 94 5.10 6.65 -12.29
C LEU A 94 5.43 7.34 -10.98
N ALA A 95 5.08 8.62 -10.81
CA ALA A 95 5.31 9.36 -9.58
C ALA A 95 4.55 8.76 -8.38
N LEU A 96 3.27 8.40 -8.58
CA LEU A 96 2.46 7.70 -7.56
C LEU A 96 3.05 6.32 -7.23
N ASN A 97 3.54 5.60 -8.23
CA ASN A 97 4.20 4.31 -8.03
C ASN A 97 5.51 4.47 -7.23
N ALA A 98 6.32 5.47 -7.56
CA ALA A 98 7.56 5.79 -6.85
C ALA A 98 7.29 6.18 -5.39
N CYS A 99 6.24 6.96 -5.13
CA CYS A 99 5.82 7.31 -3.78
C CYS A 99 5.54 6.07 -2.93
N ARG A 100 4.77 5.11 -3.47
CA ARG A 100 4.52 3.82 -2.81
C ARG A 100 5.80 3.06 -2.54
N MET A 101 6.68 2.97 -3.54
CA MET A 101 7.98 2.29 -3.39
C MET A 101 8.83 2.91 -2.28
N ILE A 102 8.89 4.23 -2.19
CA ILE A 102 9.63 4.94 -1.13
C ILE A 102 9.07 4.56 0.24
N ILE A 103 7.75 4.65 0.43
CA ILE A 103 7.10 4.32 1.71
C ILE A 103 7.39 2.87 2.11
N TYR A 104 7.22 1.92 1.18
CA TYR A 104 7.47 0.51 1.47
C TYR A 104 8.96 0.19 1.67
N THR A 105 9.86 0.93 1.02
CA THR A 105 11.30 0.82 1.28
C THR A 105 11.64 1.30 2.68
N CYS A 106 11.09 2.44 3.12
CA CYS A 106 11.26 2.93 4.49
C CYS A 106 10.72 1.92 5.51
N ALA A 107 9.55 1.33 5.25
CA ALA A 107 8.97 0.29 6.09
C ALA A 107 9.87 -0.95 6.13
N PHE A 108 10.35 -1.43 4.98
CA PHE A 108 11.28 -2.55 4.89
C PHE A 108 12.53 -2.32 5.74
N VAL A 109 13.25 -1.22 5.51
CA VAL A 109 14.48 -0.88 6.25
C VAL A 109 14.20 -0.87 7.75
N ARG A 110 13.09 -0.24 8.16
CA ARG A 110 12.72 -0.14 9.57
C ARG A 110 12.45 -1.50 10.22
N TYR A 111 11.66 -2.35 9.58
CA TYR A 111 11.35 -3.69 10.09
C TYR A 111 12.57 -4.63 10.03
N ALA A 112 13.45 -4.47 9.04
CA ALA A 112 14.72 -5.18 8.97
C ALA A 112 15.66 -4.79 10.13
N THR A 113 15.79 -3.49 10.45
CA THR A 113 16.55 -3.04 11.62
C THR A 113 15.96 -3.57 12.93
N LEU A 114 14.63 -3.56 13.06
CA LEU A 114 13.95 -4.14 14.22
C LEU A 114 14.22 -5.65 14.36
N TYR A 115 14.29 -6.37 13.24
CA TYR A 115 14.65 -7.78 13.24
C TYR A 115 16.10 -8.00 13.70
N VAL A 116 17.06 -7.23 13.19
CA VAL A 116 18.46 -7.35 13.63
C VAL A 116 18.60 -7.02 15.13
N SER A 117 17.79 -6.11 15.67
CA SER A 117 17.88 -5.71 17.08
C SER A 117 17.14 -6.64 18.04
N LYS A 118 15.97 -7.18 17.66
CA LYS A 118 15.08 -7.94 18.57
C LYS A 118 14.77 -9.37 18.11
N SER A 119 15.19 -9.75 16.90
CA SER A 119 15.04 -11.08 16.32
C SER A 119 13.63 -11.68 16.39
N THR A 120 12.59 -10.85 16.20
CA THR A 120 11.21 -11.33 16.25
C THR A 120 10.74 -11.89 14.91
N ARG A 121 9.98 -12.99 14.92
CA ARG A 121 9.35 -13.56 13.71
C ARG A 121 8.47 -12.53 13.01
N PHE A 122 7.71 -11.75 13.78
CA PHE A 122 6.87 -10.65 13.28
C PHE A 122 7.69 -9.65 12.44
N SER A 123 8.80 -9.12 12.97
CA SER A 123 9.62 -8.14 12.24
C SER A 123 10.24 -8.72 10.97
N LEU A 124 10.61 -10.00 10.97
CA LEU A 124 11.13 -10.67 9.78
C LEU A 124 10.07 -10.75 8.68
N ILE A 125 8.89 -11.28 9.00
CA ILE A 125 7.81 -11.46 8.02
C ILE A 125 7.33 -10.10 7.49
N MET A 126 7.20 -9.09 8.37
CA MET A 126 6.87 -7.72 7.94
C MET A 126 7.93 -7.15 6.99
N SER A 127 9.22 -7.32 7.29
CA SER A 127 10.29 -6.84 6.40
C SER A 127 10.25 -7.53 5.03
N LEU A 128 10.11 -8.86 4.99
CA LEU A 128 9.99 -9.60 3.74
C LEU A 128 8.75 -9.18 2.95
N GLY A 129 7.60 -9.00 3.60
CA GLY A 129 6.39 -8.49 2.96
C GLY A 129 6.61 -7.13 2.28
N PHE A 130 7.25 -6.18 2.97
CA PHE A 130 7.57 -4.88 2.38
C PHE A 130 8.59 -4.95 1.25
N LEU A 131 9.60 -5.82 1.35
CA LEU A 131 10.56 -6.04 0.26
C LEU A 131 9.86 -6.58 -1.00
N VAL A 132 8.97 -7.55 -0.84
CA VAL A 132 8.19 -8.12 -1.96
C VAL A 132 7.26 -7.06 -2.55
N LEU A 133 6.67 -6.16 -1.75
CA LEU A 133 5.92 -5.02 -2.27
C LEU A 133 6.78 -4.10 -3.13
N VAL A 134 7.99 -3.73 -2.68
CA VAL A 134 8.91 -2.89 -3.45
C VAL A 134 9.23 -3.54 -4.80
N ILE A 135 9.53 -4.84 -4.81
CA ILE A 135 9.76 -5.62 -6.04
C ILE A 135 8.53 -5.61 -6.94
N GLY A 136 7.34 -5.86 -6.39
CA GLY A 136 6.08 -5.85 -7.13
C GLY A 136 5.80 -4.51 -7.80
N TYR A 137 6.05 -3.40 -7.11
CA TYR A 137 5.89 -2.07 -7.71
C TYR A 137 7.01 -1.71 -8.68
N ALA A 138 8.22 -2.23 -8.51
CA ALA A 138 9.31 -2.06 -9.49
C ALA A 138 8.96 -2.75 -10.83
N PHE A 139 8.40 -3.97 -10.79
CA PHE A 139 7.92 -4.67 -11.99
C PHE A 139 6.77 -3.97 -12.71
N ASN A 140 6.08 -3.04 -12.04
CA ASN A 140 5.04 -2.25 -12.68
C ASN A 140 5.60 -1.11 -13.55
N ILE A 141 6.86 -0.70 -13.36
CA ILE A 141 7.48 0.43 -14.09
C ILE A 141 7.53 0.18 -15.61
N PRO A 142 8.00 -0.97 -16.12
CA PRO A 142 8.00 -1.25 -17.55
C PRO A 142 6.58 -1.24 -18.14
N GLY A 143 5.60 -1.76 -17.39
CA GLY A 143 4.19 -1.78 -17.83
C GLY A 143 3.55 -0.39 -17.92
N VAL A 144 3.96 0.55 -17.07
CA VAL A 144 3.51 1.96 -17.13
C VAL A 144 4.14 2.70 -18.32
N LEU A 145 5.37 2.38 -18.69
CA LEU A 145 6.10 3.06 -19.76
C LEU A 145 5.87 2.44 -21.15
N GLN A 146 5.54 1.15 -21.22
CA GLN A 146 5.35 0.40 -22.46
C GLN A 146 4.08 -0.44 -22.39
N SER A 147 3.02 0.00 -23.06
CA SER A 147 1.72 -0.69 -23.10
C SER A 147 1.78 -2.11 -23.70
N LYS A 148 2.83 -2.43 -24.46
CA LYS A 148 3.08 -3.78 -25.01
C LYS A 148 3.50 -4.81 -23.96
N LEU A 149 3.90 -4.39 -22.76
CA LEU A 149 4.34 -5.26 -21.67
C LEU A 149 3.24 -5.52 -20.62
N GLY A 150 1.97 -5.61 -21.05
CA GLY A 150 0.83 -5.91 -20.15
C GLY A 150 0.99 -7.22 -19.35
N PHE A 151 1.82 -8.16 -19.77
CA PHE A 151 2.15 -9.33 -18.96
C PHE A 151 2.94 -8.99 -17.69
N MET A 152 3.79 -7.96 -17.72
CA MET A 152 4.55 -7.52 -16.53
C MET A 152 3.65 -6.87 -15.48
N THR A 153 2.56 -6.20 -15.87
CA THR A 153 1.60 -5.66 -14.90
C THR A 153 0.84 -6.77 -14.16
N ILE A 154 0.57 -7.89 -14.83
CA ILE A 154 0.00 -9.10 -14.21
C ILE A 154 0.97 -9.70 -13.20
N ILE A 155 2.24 -9.90 -13.57
CA ILE A 155 3.27 -10.38 -12.65
C ILE A 155 3.37 -9.43 -11.44
N ALA A 156 3.44 -8.12 -11.68
CA ALA A 156 3.47 -7.11 -10.64
C ALA A 156 2.26 -7.17 -9.69
N ALA A 157 1.06 -7.43 -10.22
CA ALA A 157 -0.14 -7.64 -9.41
C ALA A 157 -0.03 -8.89 -8.53
N SER A 158 0.37 -10.03 -9.10
CA SER A 158 0.54 -11.29 -8.37
C SER A 158 1.58 -11.19 -7.25
N VAL A 159 2.73 -10.56 -7.52
CA VAL A 159 3.77 -10.31 -6.51
C VAL A 159 3.23 -9.46 -5.36
N ARG A 160 2.46 -8.41 -5.65
CA ARG A 160 1.83 -7.56 -4.62
C ARG A 160 0.80 -8.32 -3.78
N ILE A 161 -0.01 -9.19 -4.39
CA ILE A 161 -0.96 -10.03 -3.66
C ILE A 161 -0.23 -10.95 -2.67
N ILE A 162 0.83 -11.62 -3.10
CA ILE A 162 1.67 -12.46 -2.23
C ILE A 162 2.20 -11.64 -1.05
N ALA A 163 2.64 -10.41 -1.32
CA ALA A 163 3.14 -9.52 -0.28
C ALA A 163 2.04 -9.12 0.72
N TYR A 164 0.84 -8.77 0.27
CA TYR A 164 -0.28 -8.45 1.15
C TYR A 164 -0.72 -9.64 2.00
N VAL A 165 -0.75 -10.85 1.42
CA VAL A 165 -1.01 -12.08 2.19
C VAL A 165 0.09 -12.30 3.23
N THR A 166 1.35 -12.07 2.88
CA THR A 166 2.48 -12.17 3.81
C THR A 166 2.34 -11.19 4.99
N LEU A 167 1.93 -9.94 4.71
CA LEU A 167 1.67 -8.93 5.74
C LEU A 167 0.49 -9.31 6.65
N LEU A 168 -0.55 -9.94 6.09
CA LEU A 168 -1.68 -10.45 6.86
C LEU A 168 -1.28 -11.63 7.76
N VAL A 169 -0.45 -12.55 7.26
CA VAL A 169 0.14 -13.63 8.08
C VAL A 169 1.00 -13.05 9.21
N ALA A 170 1.79 -12.01 8.94
CA ALA A 170 2.56 -11.33 9.98
C ALA A 170 1.64 -10.78 11.07
N TYR A 171 0.53 -10.12 10.69
CA TYR A 171 -0.47 -9.63 11.64
C TYR A 171 -1.05 -10.74 12.52
N SER A 172 -1.33 -11.92 11.96
CA SER A 172 -1.90 -13.05 12.72
C SER A 172 -0.93 -13.71 13.72
N ILE A 173 0.38 -13.51 13.54
CA ILE A 173 1.43 -14.12 14.39
C ILE A 173 1.93 -13.15 15.47
N GLY A 174 1.68 -11.84 15.32
CA GLY A 174 2.11 -10.78 16.24
C GLY A 174 1.09 -10.46 17.32
#